data_AF-A0A0N7LS60-F1
#
_entry.id   AF-A0A0N7LS60-F1
#
_cell.length_a   1.000
_cell.length_b   1.000
_cell.length_c   1.000
_cell.angle_alpha   90.00
_cell.angle_beta   90.00
_cell.angle_gamma   90.00
#
_symmetry.space_group_name_H-M   'P 1'
#
loop_
_entity.id
_entity.type
_entity.pdbx_description
1 polymer ?
#
loop_
_entity_poly.entity_id
_entity_poly.type
_entity_poly.pdbx_seq_one_letter_code
_entity_poly.pdbx_strand_id
1 'polypeptide(L)'
;MASMFRSFFFLGLLGIAIWLLYAVFFPATLLWESVGVACISLAIIGLTVWQTIALLERARTRSKVEAYQTPGPKGFTATQFGKLRKWHLGVLVSALLVVLAFVGLRSTLIGNAEIAARTMQSARVSCTNFIDREFNSRRYTEKAKTLDSWVKMNKVVVEIGWKDSASASSYTTRLCVYDPMTRYLDSPGAFGRFRWEK
;
A
#
# COMPACT_ATOMS: atom_id res chain seq x y z
N MET A 1 22.31 18.52 -27.56
CA MET A 1 21.03 17.96 -27.06
C MET A 1 21.17 16.52 -26.56
N ALA A 2 21.87 15.61 -27.26
CA ALA A 2 22.01 14.22 -26.82
C ALA A 2 22.69 14.01 -25.44
N SER A 3 23.62 14.87 -25.02
CA SER A 3 24.29 14.73 -23.71
C SER A 3 23.38 15.09 -22.53
N MET A 4 22.62 16.18 -22.61
CA MET A 4 21.64 16.55 -21.58
C MET A 4 20.60 15.43 -21.38
N PHE A 5 20.15 14.81 -22.46
CA PHE A 5 19.14 13.78 -22.43
C PHE A 5 19.59 12.52 -21.66
N ARG A 6 20.83 12.11 -21.90
CA ARG A 6 21.45 10.97 -21.22
C ARG A 6 21.52 11.21 -19.71
N SER A 7 21.87 12.43 -19.30
CA SER A 7 21.92 12.83 -17.89
C SER A 7 20.55 12.75 -17.20
N PHE A 8 19.47 13.22 -17.85
CA PHE A 8 18.12 13.13 -17.28
C PHE A 8 17.63 11.68 -17.14
N PHE A 9 17.96 10.81 -18.09
CA PHE A 9 17.60 9.39 -18.01
C PHE A 9 18.31 8.67 -16.85
N PHE A 10 19.61 8.92 -16.67
CA PHE A 10 20.36 8.35 -15.53
C PHE A 10 19.92 8.93 -14.19
N LEU A 11 19.59 10.22 -14.12
CA LEU A 11 18.99 10.83 -12.94
C LEU A 11 17.63 10.19 -12.59
N GLY A 12 16.81 9.89 -13.59
CA GLY A 12 15.54 9.17 -13.41
C GLY A 12 15.75 7.74 -12.88
N LEU A 13 16.68 6.98 -13.47
CA LEU A 13 17.01 5.63 -12.99
C LEU A 13 17.60 5.62 -11.58
N LEU A 14 18.49 6.56 -11.28
CA LEU A 14 19.05 6.73 -9.93
C LEU A 14 17.95 7.07 -8.93
N GLY A 15 17.03 7.97 -9.30
CA GLY A 15 15.86 8.31 -8.49
C GLY A 15 14.96 7.10 -8.21
N ILE A 16 14.71 6.25 -9.21
CA ILE A 16 13.95 5.01 -9.04
C ILE A 16 14.68 4.04 -8.11
N ALA A 17 16.00 3.86 -8.27
CA ALA A 17 16.79 2.96 -7.43
C ALA A 17 16.80 3.42 -5.97
N ILE A 18 16.98 4.73 -5.73
CA ILE A 18 16.92 5.33 -4.39
C ILE A 18 15.53 5.18 -3.79
N TRP A 19 14.48 5.41 -4.58
CA TRP A 19 13.09 5.25 -4.12
C TRP A 19 12.75 3.81 -3.76
N LEU A 20 13.18 2.84 -4.57
CA LEU A 20 13.00 1.41 -4.29
C LEU A 20 13.74 0.98 -3.02
N LEU A 21 14.98 1.43 -2.84
CA LEU A 21 15.73 1.20 -1.59
C LEU A 21 14.98 1.79 -0.39
N TYR A 22 14.51 3.03 -0.50
CA TYR A 22 13.79 3.68 0.60
C TYR A 22 12.46 2.97 0.92
N ALA A 23 11.69 2.57 -0.09
CA ALA A 23 10.43 1.85 0.09
C ALA A 23 10.57 0.48 0.76
N VAL A 24 11.77 -0.14 0.67
CA VAL A 24 12.09 -1.39 1.37
C VAL A 24 12.40 -1.15 2.84
N PHE A 25 13.07 -0.04 3.17
CA PHE A 25 13.55 0.22 4.53
C PHE A 25 12.62 1.08 5.40
N PHE A 26 11.69 1.83 4.81
CA PHE A 26 10.85 2.78 5.56
C PHE A 26 9.35 2.64 5.24
N PRO A 27 8.46 2.72 6.24
CA PRO A 27 7.02 2.70 6.02
C PRO A 27 6.59 3.94 5.21
N ALA A 28 5.84 3.70 4.14
CA ALA A 28 5.46 4.73 3.17
C ALA A 28 4.63 5.86 3.82
N THR A 29 5.08 7.11 3.63
CA THR A 29 4.25 8.29 3.87
C THR A 29 3.77 8.85 2.53
N LEU A 30 2.59 9.47 2.52
CA LEU A 30 1.89 9.96 1.31
C LEU A 30 2.76 10.86 0.40
N LEU A 31 3.72 11.60 1.00
CA LEU A 31 4.64 12.52 0.33
C LEU A 31 5.72 11.80 -0.50
N TRP A 32 6.12 10.59 -0.13
CA TRP A 32 7.19 9.87 -0.83
C TRP A 32 6.66 8.99 -1.96
N GLU A 33 5.38 8.63 -1.92
CA GLU A 33 4.73 7.88 -3.00
C GLU A 33 4.54 8.76 -4.25
N SER A 34 4.23 10.05 -4.08
CA SER A 34 4.14 11.02 -5.19
C SER A 34 5.50 11.30 -5.84
N VAL A 35 6.58 11.33 -5.06
CA VAL A 35 7.96 11.45 -5.57
C VAL A 35 8.33 10.21 -6.41
N GLY A 36 7.98 9.00 -5.95
CA GLY A 36 8.21 7.77 -6.70
C GLY A 36 7.51 7.74 -8.05
N VAL A 37 6.22 8.10 -8.06
CA VAL A 37 5.42 8.18 -9.30
C VAL A 37 5.99 9.24 -10.26
N ALA A 38 6.43 10.39 -9.74
CA ALA A 38 7.07 11.43 -10.56
C ALA A 38 8.39 10.95 -11.18
N CYS A 39 9.24 10.26 -10.42
CA CYS A 39 10.50 9.70 -10.91
C CYS A 39 10.28 8.64 -12.00
N ILE A 40 9.32 7.72 -11.80
CA ILE A 40 8.97 6.69 -12.80
C ILE A 40 8.45 7.35 -14.08
N SER A 41 7.57 8.36 -13.94
CA SER A 41 7.01 9.09 -15.09
C SER A 41 8.11 9.79 -15.90
N LEU A 42 9.04 10.47 -15.23
CA LEU A 42 10.17 11.13 -15.88
C LEU A 42 11.11 10.13 -16.58
N ALA A 43 11.34 8.95 -16.00
CA ALA A 43 12.16 7.92 -16.63
C ALA A 43 11.51 7.36 -17.91
N ILE A 44 10.18 7.18 -17.92
CA ILE A 44 9.43 6.72 -19.11
C ILE A 44 9.45 7.79 -20.20
N ILE A 45 9.21 9.07 -19.85
CA ILE A 45 9.30 10.19 -20.80
C ILE A 45 10.73 10.29 -21.36
N GLY A 46 11.74 10.12 -20.49
CA GLY A 46 13.13 9.95 -20.85
C GLY A 46 13.32 8.88 -21.93
N LEU A 47 12.97 7.64 -21.63
CA LEU A 47 13.19 6.53 -22.54
C LEU A 47 12.50 6.73 -23.90
N THR A 48 11.27 7.25 -23.90
CA THR A 48 10.47 7.45 -25.12
C THR A 48 11.06 8.53 -26.03
N VAL A 49 11.51 9.66 -25.47
CA VAL A 49 12.15 10.72 -26.27
C VAL A 49 13.53 10.28 -26.78
N TRP A 50 14.29 9.51 -26.01
CA TRP A 50 15.56 8.96 -26.52
C TRP A 50 15.35 8.02 -27.71
N GLN A 51 14.36 7.12 -27.60
CA GLN A 51 14.04 6.19 -28.68
C GLN A 51 13.60 6.91 -29.95
N THR A 52 12.79 7.97 -29.85
CA THR A 52 12.36 8.74 -31.02
C THR A 52 13.53 9.50 -31.66
N ILE A 53 14.42 10.11 -30.88
CA ILE A 53 15.63 10.77 -31.40
C ILE A 53 16.54 9.75 -32.11
N ALA A 54 16.79 8.59 -31.50
CA ALA A 54 17.64 7.56 -32.09
C ALA A 54 17.08 7.02 -33.42
N LEU A 55 15.75 6.93 -33.54
CA LEU A 55 15.09 6.53 -34.78
C LEU A 55 15.16 7.60 -35.87
N LEU A 56 15.01 8.87 -35.50
CA LEU A 56 15.15 10.00 -36.42
C LEU A 56 16.58 10.10 -36.97
N GLU A 57 17.61 9.89 -36.13
CA GLU A 57 19.01 9.86 -36.56
C GLU A 57 19.29 8.70 -37.53
N ARG A 58 18.72 7.51 -37.27
CA ARG A 58 18.82 6.34 -38.18
C ARG A 58 18.10 6.59 -39.52
N ALA A 59 16.96 7.27 -39.51
CA ALA A 59 16.25 7.61 -40.74
C ALA A 59 17.03 8.64 -41.58
N ARG A 60 17.63 9.65 -40.91
CA ARG A 60 18.43 10.70 -41.56
C ARG A 60 19.73 10.18 -42.16
N THR A 61 20.35 9.18 -41.53
CA THR A 61 21.56 8.54 -42.07
C THR A 61 21.25 7.67 -43.29
N ARG A 62 20.13 6.93 -43.30
CA ARG A 62 19.68 6.20 -44.50
C ARG A 62 19.37 7.11 -45.69
N SER A 63 18.66 8.22 -45.48
CA SER A 63 18.33 9.12 -46.58
C SER A 63 19.57 9.78 -47.21
N LYS A 64 20.63 10.01 -46.44
CA LYS A 64 21.91 10.49 -46.97
C LYS A 64 22.63 9.43 -47.80
N VAL A 65 22.60 8.17 -47.41
CA VAL A 65 23.24 7.07 -48.15
C VAL A 65 22.52 6.80 -49.48
N GLU A 66 21.18 6.87 -49.50
CA GLU A 66 20.38 6.70 -50.71
C GLU A 66 20.54 7.87 -51.71
N ALA A 67 20.78 9.09 -51.22
CA ALA A 67 21.00 10.27 -52.06
C ALA A 67 22.29 10.24 -52.91
N TYR A 68 23.25 9.36 -52.57
CA TYR A 68 24.49 9.20 -53.34
C TYR A 68 24.45 8.06 -54.36
N GLN A 69 23.36 7.28 -54.44
CA GLN A 69 23.41 5.98 -55.14
C GLN A 69 22.37 5.71 -56.23
N THR A 70 21.48 6.63 -56.65
CA THR A 70 20.79 6.64 -57.98
C THR A 70 19.73 7.75 -58.11
N PRO A 71 19.35 8.18 -59.34
CA PRO A 71 18.19 9.03 -59.59
C PRO A 71 16.91 8.17 -59.62
N GLY A 72 16.00 8.39 -58.67
CA GLY A 72 14.65 7.81 -58.71
C GLY A 72 14.00 7.72 -57.32
N PRO A 73 12.89 8.43 -57.06
CA PRO A 73 12.26 8.45 -55.74
C PRO A 73 11.46 7.16 -55.52
N LYS A 74 12.03 6.21 -54.76
CA LYS A 74 11.23 5.17 -54.10
C LYS A 74 10.89 5.66 -52.69
N GLY A 75 9.72 6.28 -52.58
CA GLY A 75 9.21 6.85 -51.35
C GLY A 75 9.19 5.84 -50.20
N PHE A 76 9.53 6.32 -49.01
CA PHE A 76 9.34 5.61 -47.74
C PHE A 76 7.87 5.17 -47.63
N THR A 77 7.59 3.88 -47.82
CA THR A 77 6.22 3.37 -47.77
C THR A 77 5.69 3.37 -46.33
N ALA A 78 4.45 3.82 -46.17
CA ALA A 78 3.70 4.01 -44.92
C ALA A 78 3.65 2.80 -43.95
N THR A 79 4.08 1.62 -44.40
CA THR A 79 4.12 0.36 -43.63
C THR A 79 5.13 0.34 -42.49
N GLN A 80 6.22 1.12 -42.54
CA GLN A 80 7.24 1.16 -41.48
C GLN A 80 6.78 1.93 -40.22
N PHE A 81 5.98 2.99 -40.37
CA PHE A 81 5.42 3.76 -39.24
C PHE A 81 4.38 2.97 -38.44
N GLY A 82 3.63 2.07 -39.09
CA GLY A 82 2.61 1.26 -38.42
C GLY A 82 3.16 0.23 -37.42
N LYS A 83 4.36 -0.30 -37.67
CA LYS A 83 4.99 -1.32 -36.82
C LYS A 83 5.59 -0.73 -35.54
N LEU A 84 6.09 0.49 -35.64
CA LEU A 84 6.71 1.21 -34.53
C LEU A 84 5.65 1.72 -33.52
N ARG A 85 4.49 2.17 -34.02
CA ARG A 85 3.35 2.59 -33.19
C ARG A 85 2.79 1.47 -32.32
N LYS A 86 2.79 0.21 -32.79
CA LYS A 86 2.28 -0.94 -32.04
C LYS A 86 3.16 -1.32 -30.84
N TRP A 87 4.48 -1.21 -30.98
CA TRP A 87 5.42 -1.52 -29.88
C TRP A 87 5.33 -0.52 -28.73
N HIS A 88 5.29 0.79 -29.03
CA HIS A 88 5.14 1.81 -27.99
C HIS A 88 3.79 1.71 -27.25
N LEU A 89 2.72 1.36 -27.97
CA LEU A 89 1.41 1.14 -27.36
C LEU A 89 1.45 -0.06 -26.39
N GLY A 90 2.13 -1.15 -26.77
CA GLY A 90 2.27 -2.33 -25.91
C GLY A 90 3.02 -2.05 -24.61
N VAL A 91 4.12 -1.28 -24.69
CA VAL A 91 4.91 -0.90 -23.49
C VAL A 91 4.11 0.01 -22.56
N LEU A 92 3.37 0.98 -23.11
CA LEU A 92 2.54 1.88 -22.30
C LEU A 92 1.39 1.14 -21.61
N VAL A 93 0.71 0.22 -22.31
CA VAL A 93 -0.36 -0.60 -21.73
C VAL A 93 0.20 -1.51 -20.65
N SER A 94 1.35 -2.15 -20.88
CA SER A 94 2.04 -2.95 -19.87
C SER A 94 2.38 -2.13 -18.61
N ALA A 95 2.96 -0.94 -18.77
CA ALA A 95 3.32 -0.09 -17.64
C ALA A 95 2.08 0.36 -16.85
N LEU A 96 0.99 0.69 -17.55
CA LEU A 96 -0.27 1.07 -16.93
C LEU A 96 -0.87 -0.09 -16.11
N LEU A 97 -0.85 -1.32 -16.64
CA LEU A 97 -1.34 -2.50 -15.93
C LEU A 97 -0.54 -2.79 -14.66
N VAL A 98 0.78 -2.61 -14.68
CA VAL A 98 1.63 -2.78 -13.49
C VAL A 98 1.29 -1.73 -12.42
N VAL A 99 1.09 -0.47 -12.80
CA VAL A 99 0.69 0.59 -11.86
C VAL A 99 -0.70 0.31 -11.28
N LEU A 100 -1.68 -0.10 -12.10
CA LEU A 100 -3.02 -0.43 -11.63
C LEU A 100 -3.02 -1.64 -10.67
N ALA A 101 -2.25 -2.68 -10.97
CA ALA A 101 -2.10 -3.83 -10.09
C ALA A 101 -1.45 -3.45 -8.76
N PHE A 102 -0.41 -2.60 -8.78
CA PHE A 102 0.27 -2.13 -7.58
C PHE A 102 -0.66 -1.27 -6.69
N VAL A 103 -1.36 -0.31 -7.29
CA VAL A 103 -2.34 0.54 -6.58
C VAL A 103 -3.45 -0.32 -5.98
N GLY A 104 -4.02 -1.25 -6.75
CA GLY A 104 -5.08 -2.14 -6.28
C GLY A 104 -4.64 -3.00 -5.09
N LEU A 105 -3.46 -3.62 -5.15
CA LEU A 105 -2.93 -4.42 -4.05
C LEU A 105 -2.72 -3.57 -2.78
N ARG A 106 -2.19 -2.35 -2.91
CA ARG A 106 -1.97 -1.45 -1.76
C ARG A 106 -3.28 -0.98 -1.13
N SER A 107 -4.28 -0.64 -1.92
CA SER A 107 -5.61 -0.26 -1.41
C SER A 107 -6.24 -1.37 -0.57
N THR A 108 -6.06 -2.63 -0.97
CA THR A 108 -6.57 -3.77 -0.17
C THR A 108 -5.83 -3.95 1.15
N LEU A 109 -4.50 -3.78 1.16
CA LEU A 109 -3.69 -3.93 2.37
C LEU A 109 -3.97 -2.82 3.40
N ILE A 110 -4.06 -1.57 2.95
CA ILE A 110 -4.33 -0.42 3.81
C ILE A 110 -5.77 -0.50 4.35
N GLY A 111 -6.74 -0.81 3.49
CA GLY A 111 -8.13 -0.99 3.90
C GLY A 111 -8.30 -2.05 4.99
N ASN A 112 -7.63 -3.21 4.83
CA ASN A 112 -7.71 -4.29 5.81
C ASN A 112 -7.07 -3.92 7.16
N ALA A 113 -5.94 -3.21 7.15
CA ALA A 113 -5.29 -2.76 8.38
C ALA A 113 -6.15 -1.74 9.14
N GLU A 114 -6.76 -0.79 8.44
CA GLU A 114 -7.65 0.21 9.04
C GLU A 114 -8.92 -0.43 9.60
N ILE A 115 -9.52 -1.38 8.87
CA ILE A 115 -10.68 -2.15 9.34
C ILE A 115 -10.33 -2.96 10.59
N ALA A 116 -9.15 -3.59 10.62
CA ALA A 116 -8.70 -4.33 11.80
C ALA A 116 -8.51 -3.41 13.02
N ALA A 117 -7.92 -2.23 12.84
CA ALA A 117 -7.74 -1.25 13.90
C ALA A 117 -9.08 -0.70 14.43
N ARG A 118 -10.02 -0.37 13.53
CA ARG A 118 -11.37 0.08 13.90
C ARG A 118 -12.15 -1.02 14.63
N THR A 119 -12.04 -2.27 14.17
CA THR A 119 -12.66 -3.43 14.82
C THR A 119 -12.11 -3.63 16.23
N MET A 120 -10.79 -3.55 16.41
CA MET A 120 -10.15 -3.63 17.73
C MET A 120 -10.64 -2.51 18.66
N GLN A 121 -10.70 -1.28 18.15
CA GLN A 121 -11.16 -0.15 18.96
C GLN A 121 -12.63 -0.30 19.36
N SER A 122 -13.49 -0.73 18.43
CA SER A 122 -14.89 -1.02 18.72
C SER A 122 -15.04 -2.12 19.76
N ALA A 123 -14.27 -3.21 19.63
CA ALA A 123 -14.27 -4.32 20.57
C ALA A 123 -13.89 -3.85 21.99
N ARG A 124 -12.82 -3.05 22.11
CA ARG A 124 -12.37 -2.50 23.41
C ARG A 124 -13.45 -1.67 24.08
N VAL A 125 -14.10 -0.77 23.35
CA VAL A 125 -15.18 0.09 23.87
C VAL A 125 -16.40 -0.75 24.26
N SER A 126 -16.87 -1.62 23.36
CA SER A 126 -18.03 -2.48 23.61
C SER A 126 -17.81 -3.41 24.79
N CYS A 127 -16.66 -4.06 24.88
CA CYS A 127 -16.31 -4.93 25.98
C CYS A 127 -16.16 -4.16 27.30
N THR A 128 -15.51 -3.00 27.28
CA THR A 128 -15.35 -2.18 28.50
C THR A 128 -16.72 -1.78 29.05
N ASN A 129 -17.62 -1.30 28.19
CA ASN A 129 -18.99 -0.94 28.59
C ASN A 129 -19.82 -2.14 29.06
N PHE A 130 -19.64 -3.30 28.43
CA PHE A 130 -20.29 -4.54 28.84
C PHE A 130 -19.84 -4.97 30.23
N ILE A 131 -18.52 -5.03 30.47
CA ILE A 131 -17.99 -5.41 31.79
C ILE A 131 -18.36 -4.37 32.85
N ASP A 132 -18.26 -3.09 32.51
CA ASP A 132 -18.66 -2.00 33.42
C ASP A 132 -20.13 -2.16 33.83
N ARG A 133 -21.02 -2.47 32.88
CA ARG A 133 -22.45 -2.66 33.16
C ARG A 133 -22.76 -3.94 33.92
N GLU A 134 -22.25 -5.09 33.49
CA GLU A 134 -22.66 -6.39 34.03
C GLU A 134 -21.95 -6.75 35.34
N PHE A 135 -20.68 -6.36 35.50
CA PHE A 135 -19.84 -6.81 36.61
C PHE A 135 -19.37 -5.68 37.53
N ASN A 136 -19.31 -4.43 37.03
CA ASN A 136 -18.82 -3.29 37.81
C ASN A 136 -19.93 -2.41 38.41
N SER A 137 -21.08 -2.30 37.74
CA SER A 137 -22.01 -1.15 37.82
C SER A 137 -22.73 -0.88 39.15
N ARG A 138 -22.44 -1.60 40.24
CA ARG A 138 -23.15 -1.40 41.53
C ARG A 138 -22.30 -1.50 42.79
N ARG A 139 -21.01 -1.83 42.71
CA ARG A 139 -20.18 -2.03 43.93
C ARG A 139 -18.90 -1.20 43.98
N TYR A 140 -18.43 -0.69 42.85
CA TYR A 140 -17.07 -0.16 42.76
C TYR A 140 -17.08 1.24 42.16
N THR A 141 -16.28 2.14 42.74
CA THR A 141 -16.17 3.54 42.33
C THR A 141 -15.31 3.73 41.08
N GLU A 142 -14.44 2.78 40.77
CA GLU A 142 -13.52 2.85 39.64
C GLU A 142 -14.10 2.22 38.38
N LYS A 143 -13.99 2.93 37.26
CA LYS A 143 -14.46 2.44 35.96
C LYS A 143 -13.58 1.30 35.44
N ALA A 144 -14.21 0.35 34.77
CA ALA A 144 -13.50 -0.70 34.06
C ALA A 144 -12.63 -0.10 32.93
N LYS A 145 -11.43 -0.65 32.73
CA LYS A 145 -10.52 -0.25 31.67
C LYS A 145 -9.93 -1.44 30.94
N THR A 146 -9.65 -1.26 29.66
CA THR A 146 -8.91 -2.26 28.88
C THR A 146 -7.46 -2.33 29.36
N LEU A 147 -6.98 -3.53 29.66
CA LEU A 147 -5.58 -3.81 29.98
C LEU A 147 -4.82 -4.31 28.74
N ASP A 148 -5.45 -5.21 27.98
CA ASP A 148 -4.84 -5.84 26.81
C ASP A 148 -5.93 -6.32 25.82
N SER A 149 -5.55 -6.60 24.57
CA SER A 149 -6.45 -7.14 23.56
C SER A 149 -5.71 -7.93 22.49
N TRP A 150 -6.26 -9.06 22.05
CA TRP A 150 -5.70 -9.90 21.00
C TRP A 150 -6.80 -10.55 20.15
N VAL A 151 -6.41 -11.16 19.03
CA VAL A 151 -7.34 -11.95 18.20
C VAL A 151 -7.13 -13.42 18.47
N LYS A 152 -8.21 -14.17 18.71
CA LYS A 152 -8.17 -15.63 18.85
C LYS A 152 -9.42 -16.23 18.21
N MET A 153 -9.26 -17.27 17.40
CA MET A 153 -10.36 -17.95 16.70
C MET A 153 -11.32 -16.98 15.97
N ASN A 154 -10.75 -15.98 15.28
CA ASN A 154 -11.50 -14.93 14.56
C ASN A 154 -12.39 -14.03 15.44
N LYS A 155 -12.18 -14.04 16.76
CA LYS A 155 -12.82 -13.15 17.73
C LYS A 155 -11.78 -12.24 18.36
N VAL A 156 -12.22 -11.06 18.81
CA VAL A 156 -11.36 -10.15 19.57
C VAL A 156 -11.55 -10.45 21.05
N VAL A 157 -10.48 -10.82 21.72
CA VAL A 157 -10.46 -10.99 23.17
C VAL A 157 -9.88 -9.73 23.79
N VAL A 158 -10.58 -9.17 24.77
CA VAL A 158 -10.19 -7.96 25.50
C VAL A 158 -10.09 -8.34 26.98
N GLU A 159 -8.91 -8.13 27.56
CA GLU A 159 -8.74 -8.22 29.00
C GLU A 159 -9.09 -6.88 29.63
N ILE A 160 -10.02 -6.91 30.59
CA ILE A 160 -10.54 -5.73 31.25
C ILE A 160 -10.26 -5.85 32.73
N GLY A 161 -9.75 -4.76 33.31
CA GLY A 161 -9.47 -4.64 34.74
C GLY A 161 -10.25 -3.50 35.36
N TRP A 162 -10.69 -3.69 36.59
CA TRP A 162 -11.20 -2.61 37.45
C TRP A 162 -10.67 -2.81 38.87
N LYS A 163 -10.74 -1.74 39.66
CA LYS A 163 -10.42 -1.78 41.09
C LYS A 163 -11.69 -1.75 41.89
N ASP A 164 -11.67 -2.40 43.04
CA ASP A 164 -12.82 -2.37 43.93
C ASP A 164 -13.00 -0.98 44.60
N SER A 165 -11.91 -0.24 44.75
CA SER A 165 -11.91 1.15 45.20
C SER A 165 -10.69 1.90 44.66
N ALA A 166 -10.70 3.24 44.73
CA ALA A 166 -9.56 4.08 44.32
C ALA A 166 -8.25 3.70 45.03
N SER A 167 -8.34 3.27 46.30
CA SER A 167 -7.19 2.88 47.13
C SER A 167 -6.77 1.42 46.99
N ALA A 168 -7.52 0.59 46.25
CA ALA A 168 -7.17 -0.81 46.08
C ALA A 168 -5.82 -0.95 45.35
N SER A 169 -4.97 -1.84 45.84
CA SER A 169 -3.65 -2.12 45.27
C SER A 169 -3.70 -3.14 44.13
N SER A 170 -4.77 -3.95 44.05
CA SER A 170 -4.96 -4.99 43.04
C SER A 170 -6.08 -4.63 42.05
N TYR A 171 -5.98 -5.22 40.85
CA TYR A 171 -7.04 -5.19 39.85
C TYR A 171 -7.79 -6.52 39.86
N THR A 172 -9.11 -6.44 39.82
CA THR A 172 -9.95 -7.56 39.40
C THR A 172 -9.95 -7.58 37.87
N THR A 173 -9.59 -8.71 37.25
CA THR A 173 -9.57 -8.84 35.78
C THR A 173 -10.57 -9.86 35.26
N ARG A 174 -11.10 -9.57 34.07
CA ARG A 174 -12.03 -10.44 33.36
C ARG A 174 -11.80 -10.34 31.86
N LEU A 175 -11.99 -11.47 31.17
CA LEU A 175 -11.97 -11.49 29.72
C LEU A 175 -13.35 -11.15 29.16
N CYS A 176 -13.36 -10.41 28.06
CA CYS A 176 -14.50 -10.23 27.19
C CYS A 176 -14.13 -10.68 25.78
N VAL A 177 -14.99 -11.49 25.18
CA VAL A 177 -14.84 -12.02 23.83
C VAL A 177 -15.87 -11.32 22.95
N TYR A 178 -15.38 -10.56 21.99
CA TYR A 178 -16.18 -9.85 21.00
C TYR A 178 -16.14 -10.57 19.66
N ASP A 179 -17.31 -10.90 19.13
CA ASP A 179 -17.46 -11.42 17.78
C ASP A 179 -17.70 -10.24 16.82
N PRO A 180 -16.74 -9.91 15.93
CA PRO A 180 -16.89 -8.77 15.03
C PRO A 180 -17.96 -8.98 13.95
N MET A 181 -18.34 -10.24 13.66
CA MET A 181 -19.35 -10.56 12.65
C MET A 181 -20.76 -10.37 13.19
N THR A 182 -21.01 -10.87 14.40
CA THR A 182 -22.35 -10.82 15.04
C THR A 182 -22.52 -9.64 15.99
N ARG A 183 -21.42 -8.95 16.32
CA ARG A 183 -21.30 -7.95 17.40
C ARG A 183 -21.67 -8.49 18.78
N TYR A 184 -21.69 -9.81 18.94
CA TYR A 184 -21.99 -10.47 20.20
C TYR A 184 -20.83 -10.33 21.19
N LEU A 185 -21.16 -10.23 22.47
CA LEU A 185 -20.22 -10.08 23.58
C LEU A 185 -20.44 -11.23 24.54
N ASP A 186 -19.34 -11.89 24.92
CA ASP A 186 -19.33 -12.94 25.93
C ASP A 186 -18.26 -12.63 26.98
N SER A 187 -18.46 -13.07 28.22
CA SER A 187 -17.43 -13.00 29.26
C SER A 187 -17.27 -14.36 29.92
N PRO A 188 -16.31 -15.18 29.44
CA PRO A 188 -16.15 -16.54 29.92
C PRO A 188 -15.86 -16.54 31.43
N GLY A 189 -16.58 -17.40 32.15
CA GLY A 189 -16.30 -17.70 33.55
C GLY A 189 -14.98 -18.47 33.73
N ALA A 190 -14.66 -18.82 34.98
CA ALA A 190 -13.41 -19.50 35.34
C ALA A 190 -13.13 -20.76 34.49
N PHE A 191 -14.16 -21.58 34.25
CA PHE A 191 -14.04 -22.84 33.51
C PHE A 191 -13.95 -22.68 31.98
N GLY A 192 -14.11 -21.47 31.44
CA GLY A 192 -13.97 -21.20 30.00
C GLY A 192 -12.82 -20.24 29.67
N ARG A 193 -12.18 -19.66 30.70
CA ARG A 193 -11.18 -18.59 30.55
C ARG A 193 -9.93 -19.06 29.81
N PHE A 194 -9.41 -20.26 30.14
CA PHE A 194 -8.19 -20.84 29.55
C PHE A 194 -8.25 -20.93 28.01
N ARG A 195 -9.45 -21.10 27.45
CA ARG A 195 -9.64 -21.14 25.99
C ARG A 195 -9.28 -19.80 25.34
N TRP A 196 -9.48 -18.71 26.05
CA TRP A 196 -9.40 -17.36 25.51
C TRP A 196 -8.14 -16.60 25.93
N GLU A 197 -7.47 -17.01 27.00
CA GLU A 197 -6.16 -16.49 27.43
C GLU A 197 -5.11 -16.56 26.32
N LYS A 198 -4.08 -15.71 26.43
CA LYS A 198 -2.96 -15.65 25.48
C LYS A 198 -2.21 -16.97 25.40
#